data_AF-A0A1G2N3N3-F1
#
_entry.id   AF-A0A1G2N3N3-F1
#
_cell.length_a   1.000
_cell.length_b   1.000
_cell.length_c   1.000
_cell.angle_alpha   90.00
_cell.angle_beta   90.00
_cell.angle_gamma   90.00
#
_symmetry.space_group_name_H-M   'P 1'
#
loop_
_entity.id
_entity.type
_entity.pdbx_description
1 polymer ?
#
loop_
_entity_poly.entity_id
_entity_poly.type
_entity_poly.pdbx_seq_one_letter_code
_entity_poly.pdbx_strand_id
1 'polypeptide(L)' 'MQEFSMVFKKEDVEVVDLHTASPTTMYAVVKDGKLLYEKEKDSFLNWKFYAIKIWMETKWLRNLRNKKIINWADQA' A
#
# COMPACT_ATOMS: atom_id res chain seq x y z
N MET A 1 -16.97 0.39 7.93
CA MET A 1 -15.75 -0.01 8.66
C MET A 1 -15.88 0.64 10.04
N GLN A 2 -16.49 -0.05 11.02
CA GLN A 2 -16.56 0.47 12.39
C GLN A 2 -15.13 0.42 12.96
N GLU A 3 -14.64 1.57 13.40
CA GLU A 3 -13.23 1.83 13.62
C GLU A 3 -12.65 0.97 14.76
N PHE A 4 -11.66 0.14 14.42
CA PHE A 4 -10.81 -0.58 15.38
C PHE A 4 -10.24 0.34 16.48
N SER A 5 -10.08 1.63 16.21
CA SER A 5 -9.63 2.65 17.16
C SER A 5 -10.53 2.74 18.39
N MET A 6 -11.86 2.62 18.24
CA MET A 6 -12.80 2.73 19.36
C MET A 6 -12.69 1.56 20.34
N VAL A 7 -12.38 0.36 19.83
CA VAL A 7 -12.27 -0.85 20.65
C VAL A 7 -10.95 -0.88 21.42
N PHE A 8 -9.84 -0.49 20.78
CA PHE A 8 -8.51 -0.60 21.38
C PHE A 8 -7.99 0.70 22.01
N LYS A 9 -8.71 1.83 21.85
CA LYS A 9 -8.31 3.17 22.32
C LYS A 9 -6.86 3.54 21.97
N LYS A 10 -6.38 3.04 20.84
CA LYS A 10 -5.05 3.30 20.32
C LYS A 10 -5.15 4.24 19.14
N GLU A 11 -4.82 5.49 19.40
CA GLU A 11 -4.74 6.54 18.39
C GLU A 11 -3.41 6.49 17.62
N ASP A 12 -2.46 5.65 18.06
CA ASP A 12 -1.12 5.48 17.49
C ASP A 12 -1.00 4.30 16.51
N VAL A 13 -2.11 3.60 16.22
CA VAL A 13 -2.12 2.42 15.35
C VAL A 13 -3.12 2.60 14.22
N GLU A 14 -2.61 2.60 13.00
CA GLU A 14 -3.42 2.55 11.78
C GLU A 14 -3.43 1.13 11.21
N VAL A 15 -4.59 0.71 10.71
CA VAL A 15 -4.79 -0.60 10.09
C VAL A 15 -5.16 -0.42 8.62
N VAL A 16 -4.49 -1.19 7.76
CA VAL A 16 -4.75 -1.21 6.33
C VAL A 16 -5.17 -2.61 5.92
N ASP A 17 -6.29 -2.71 5.20
CA ASP A 17 -6.68 -3.94 4.52
C ASP A 17 -5.86 -4.12 3.23
N LEU A 18 -4.95 -5.11 3.22
CA LEU A 18 -4.10 -5.41 2.08
C LEU A 18 -4.86 -6.03 0.89
N HIS A 19 -6.10 -6.49 1.07
CA HIS A 19 -6.94 -6.97 -0.02
C HIS A 19 -7.39 -5.83 -0.94
N THR A 20 -7.66 -4.65 -0.38
CA THR A 20 -8.15 -3.48 -1.11
C THR A 20 -7.15 -2.32 -1.15
N ALA A 21 -5.92 -2.55 -0.68
CA ALA A 21 -4.89 -1.52 -0.61
C ALA A 21 -4.52 -0.97 -1.99
N SER A 22 -4.17 0.32 -2.05
CA SER A 22 -3.66 0.90 -3.29
C SER A 22 -2.32 0.27 -3.68
N PRO A 23 -1.96 0.21 -4.98
CA PRO A 23 -0.63 -0.26 -5.42
C PRO A 23 0.54 0.43 -4.71
N THR A 24 0.39 1.70 -4.31
CA THR A 24 1.41 2.44 -3.58
C THR A 24 1.57 1.93 -2.16
N THR A 25 0.45 1.70 -1.47
CA THR A 25 0.43 1.15 -0.11
C THR A 25 0.97 -0.28 -0.11
N MET A 26 0.56 -1.10 -1.07
CA MET A 26 1.11 -2.46 -1.24
C MET A 26 2.63 -2.43 -1.40
N TYR A 27 3.16 -1.56 -2.26
CA TYR A 27 4.60 -1.46 -2.49
C TYR A 27 5.37 -0.96 -1.25
N ALA A 28 4.80 -0.05 -0.47
CA ALA A 28 5.40 0.38 0.80
C ALA A 28 5.56 -0.80 1.77
N VAL A 29 4.53 -1.66 1.88
CA VAL A 29 4.59 -2.88 2.70
C VAL A 29 5.60 -3.89 2.15
N VAL A 30 5.72 -4.03 0.83
CA VAL A 30 6.75 -4.89 0.22
C VAL A 30 8.16 -4.43 0.60
N LYS A 31 8.41 -3.12 0.51
CA LYS A 31 9.73 -2.52 0.66
C LYS A 31 10.18 -2.49 2.11
N ASP A 32 9.31 -2.05 3.01
CA ASP A 32 9.69 -1.68 4.38
C ASP A 32 8.96 -2.54 5.45
N GLY A 33 7.93 -3.29 5.05
CA GLY A 33 7.12 -4.11 5.96
C GLY A 33 7.86 -5.32 6.51
N LYS A 34 7.61 -5.62 7.79
CA LYS A 34 8.08 -6.82 8.48
C LYS A 34 6.89 -7.75 8.73
N LEU A 35 7.03 -9.01 8.34
CA LEU A 35 6.01 -10.02 8.58
C LEU A 35 5.91 -10.32 10.07
N LEU A 36 4.73 -10.13 10.64
CA LEU A 36 4.44 -10.49 12.04
C LEU A 36 3.78 -11.87 12.15
N TYR A 37 2.97 -12.23 11.15
CA TYR A 37 2.22 -13.49 11.14
C TYR A 37 1.90 -13.92 9.71
N GLU A 38 2.05 -15.20 9.42
CA GLU A 38 1.41 -15.87 8.29
C GLU A 38 0.86 -17.22 8.75
N LYS A 39 -0.31 -17.61 8.24
CA LYS A 39 -0.94 -18.89 8.57
C LYS A 39 -0.29 -20.05 7.81
N GLU A 40 -0.10 -19.85 6.52
CA GLU A 40 0.53 -20.82 5.61
C GLU A 40 1.88 -20.27 5.18
N LYS A 41 2.87 -21.16 5.10
CA LYS A 41 4.24 -20.80 4.69
C LYS A 41 4.22 -20.10 3.34
N ASP A 42 5.02 -19.05 3.21
CA ASP A 42 5.22 -18.31 1.96
C ASP A 42 3.98 -17.53 1.47
N SER A 43 2.91 -17.44 2.26
CA SER A 43 1.72 -16.63 1.92
C SER A 43 2.10 -15.18 1.69
N PHE A 44 2.92 -14.63 2.59
CA PHE A 44 3.37 -13.26 2.45
C PHE A 44 4.30 -13.09 1.25
N LEU A 45 5.21 -14.05 1.01
CA LEU A 45 6.12 -14.01 -0.13
C LEU A 45 5.37 -13.99 -1.47
N ASN A 46 4.37 -14.86 -1.63
CA ASN A 46 3.51 -14.90 -2.80
C ASN A 46 2.76 -13.57 -2.99
N TRP A 47 2.24 -13.01 -1.91
CA TRP A 47 1.60 -11.69 -1.94
C TRP A 47 2.60 -10.57 -2.32
N LYS A 48 3.86 -10.61 -1.85
CA LYS A 48 4.89 -9.65 -2.24
C LYS A 48 5.14 -9.69 -3.75
N PHE A 49 5.23 -10.87 -4.35
CA PHE A 49 5.40 -10.99 -5.81
C PHE A 49 4.23 -10.37 -6.57
N TYR A 50 3.00 -10.62 -6.13
CA TYR A 50 1.81 -9.98 -6.69
C TYR A 50 1.89 -8.44 -6.60
N ALA A 51 2.19 -7.90 -5.41
CA ALA A 51 2.30 -6.46 -5.19
C ALA A 51 3.42 -5.81 -6.03
N ILE A 52 4.58 -6.48 -6.18
CA ILE A 52 5.67 -6.02 -7.05
C ILE A 52 5.23 -5.98 -8.51
N LYS A 53 4.56 -7.04 -8.99
CA LYS A 53 4.02 -7.09 -10.35
C LYS A 53 3.06 -5.94 -10.61
N ILE A 54 2.06 -5.76 -9.74
CA ILE A 54 1.10 -4.65 -9.85
C ILE A 54 1.81 -3.29 -9.84
N TRP A 55 2.78 -3.10 -8.94
CA TRP A 55 3.58 -1.88 -8.93
C TRP A 55 4.27 -1.64 -10.27
N MET A 56 4.97 -2.63 -10.82
CA MET A 56 5.67 -2.51 -12.10
C MET A 56 4.71 -2.22 -13.26
N GLU A 57 3.63 -2.98 -13.38
CA GLU A 57 2.65 -2.86 -14.47
C GLU A 57 1.93 -1.50 -14.45
N THR A 58 1.67 -0.95 -13.27
CA THR A 58 0.98 0.34 -13.10
C THR A 58 1.92 1.55 -13.06
N LYS A 59 3.22 1.39 -13.37
CA LYS A 59 4.21 2.49 -13.34
C LYS A 59 3.78 3.70 -14.17
N TRP A 60 3.17 3.47 -15.32
CA TRP A 60 2.71 4.53 -16.22
C TRP A 60 1.63 5.43 -15.58
N LEU A 61 0.73 4.88 -14.76
CA LEU A 61 -0.28 5.66 -14.03
C LEU A 61 0.37 6.63 -13.06
N ARG A 62 1.42 6.19 -12.36
CA ARG A 62 2.16 7.04 -11.42
C ARG A 62 2.95 8.12 -12.15
N ASN A 63 3.54 7.79 -13.30
CA ASN A 63 4.18 8.78 -14.15
C ASN A 63 3.18 9.84 -14.63
N LEU A 64 1.98 9.43 -15.06
CA LEU A 64 0.91 10.34 -15.47
C LEU A 64 0.46 11.23 -14.32
N ARG A 65 0.23 10.65 -13.14
CA ARG A 65 -0.09 11.39 -11.91
C ARG A 65 0.97 12.44 -11.61
N ASN A 66 2.25 12.06 -11.59
CA ASN A 66 3.34 12.98 -11.28
C ASN A 66 3.44 14.13 -12.30
N LYS A 67 3.28 13.85 -13.60
CA LYS A 67 3.22 14.90 -14.64
C LYS A 67 2.08 15.89 -14.37
N LYS A 68 0.88 15.39 -14.03
CA LYS A 68 -0.25 16.26 -13.70
C LYS A 68 0.00 17.13 -12.48
N ILE A 69 0.61 16.56 -11.43
CA ILE A 69 0.95 17.30 -10.21
C ILE A 69 1.97 18.41 -10.50
N ILE A 70 3.02 18.12 -11.28
CA ILE A 70 4.02 19.13 -11.68
C ILE A 70 3.36 20.26 -12.47
N ASN A 71 2.60 19.92 -13.52
CA ASN A 71 1.91 20.93 -14.33
C ASN A 71 0.94 21.78 -13.50
N TRP A 72 0.27 21.21 -12.50
CA TRP A 72 -0.59 21.95 -11.59
C TRP A 72 0.21 22.90 -10.70
N ALA A 73 1.35 22.45 -10.16
CA ALA A 73 2.22 23.27 -9.32
C ALA A 73 2.84 24.44 -10.09
N ASP A 74 3.19 24.25 -11.37
CA ASP A 74 3.72 25.31 -12.24
C ASP A 74 2.67 26.36 -12.64
N GLN A 75 1.38 26.05 -12.44
CA GLN A 75 0.25 26.94 -12.72
C GLN A 75 -0.27 27.69 -11.47
N ALA A 76 0.26 27.37 -10.29
CA ALA A 76 -0.11 27.95 -9.00
C ALA A 76 0.85 29.07 -8.58
#